data_AF-A0A800MCJ8-F1
#
_entry.id   AF-A0A800MCJ8-F1
#
_cell.length_a   1.000
_cell.length_b   1.000
_cell.length_c   1.000
_cell.angle_alpha   90.00
_cell.angle_beta   90.00
_cell.angle_gamma   90.00
#
_symmetry.space_group_name_H-M   'P 1'
#
loop_
_entity.id
_entity.type
_entity.pdbx_description
1 polymer ?
#
loop_
_entity_poly.entity_id
_entity_poly.type
_entity_poly.pdbx_seq_one_letter_code
_entity_poly.pdbx_strand_id
1 'polypeptide(L)'
;MTGITTSDKNQTTFPASSIKSLQNGKSLKSSSAQIIDSMAKMTDLSIETATRVMDEFWDYVSNHSGNWRKDTHCLQIPKFGTFILKPRSKTFIQKQKVGKMKFFKSQFIYRDKEGKWTKSERTKARINFSLSPSINLESLPSPPFDPPSTQWIENWTGKGHSRLSSKRRISVSIHEKTEIPLKEVHVLLNFLFQATLSAIKSNEKVNFAKRGTFIKGNRVNFKATPSFERKFGLIE
;
A
#
# COMPACT_ATOMS: atom_id res chain seq x y z
N MET A 1 -25.18 31.08 15.94
CA MET A 1 -24.82 29.80 16.57
C MET A 1 -24.02 28.98 15.56
N THR A 2 -22.70 29.08 15.63
CA THR A 2 -21.76 28.41 14.72
C THR A 2 -21.40 27.04 15.32
N GLY A 3 -21.98 25.99 14.75
CA GLY A 3 -21.64 24.60 15.08
C GLY A 3 -20.27 24.26 14.49
N ILE A 4 -19.27 24.13 15.37
CA ILE A 4 -17.97 23.57 15.03
C ILE A 4 -18.12 22.05 15.05
N THR A 5 -18.16 21.43 13.87
CA THR A 5 -17.99 19.99 13.71
C THR A 5 -16.54 19.63 14.02
N THR A 6 -16.33 19.09 15.22
CA THR A 6 -15.08 18.45 15.61
C THR A 6 -14.83 17.24 14.72
N SER A 7 -13.85 17.38 13.82
CA SER A 7 -13.22 16.28 13.09
C SER A 7 -12.68 15.23 14.06
N ASP A 8 -13.20 14.01 13.99
CA ASP A 8 -12.70 12.85 14.74
C ASP A 8 -11.21 12.64 14.48
N LYS A 9 -10.43 12.78 15.55
CA LYS A 9 -8.97 12.64 15.57
C LYS A 9 -8.58 11.16 15.57
N ASN A 10 -7.66 10.80 14.67
CA ASN A 10 -6.62 9.77 14.85
C ASN A 10 -7.01 8.49 15.62
N GLN A 11 -7.90 7.66 15.08
CA GLN A 11 -7.96 6.26 15.51
C GLN A 11 -6.82 5.47 14.85
N THR A 12 -5.79 5.16 15.62
CA THR A 12 -4.79 4.14 15.26
C THR A 12 -5.50 2.82 14.97
N THR A 13 -5.21 2.19 13.84
CA THR A 13 -6.00 1.05 13.37
C THR A 13 -5.64 -0.25 14.11
N PHE A 14 -4.52 -0.23 14.83
CA PHE A 14 -4.12 -1.23 15.80
C PHE A 14 -4.80 -0.97 17.15
N PRO A 15 -5.46 -1.98 17.75
CA PRO A 15 -5.96 -1.87 19.11
C PRO A 15 -4.81 -1.56 20.07
N ALA A 16 -5.02 -0.64 21.03
CA ALA A 16 -4.03 -0.35 22.07
C ALA A 16 -3.61 -1.62 22.86
N SER A 17 -4.52 -2.60 22.98
CA SER A 17 -4.24 -3.91 23.57
C SER A 17 -3.24 -4.75 22.77
N SER A 18 -3.21 -4.59 21.44
CA SER A 18 -2.23 -5.24 20.57
C SER A 18 -0.86 -4.59 20.67
N ILE A 19 -0.80 -3.26 20.80
CA ILE A 19 0.45 -2.51 21.04
C ILE A 19 1.06 -2.90 22.40
N LYS A 20 0.23 -2.97 23.46
CA LYS A 20 0.68 -3.47 24.77
C LYS A 20 1.16 -4.93 24.73
N SER A 21 0.51 -5.77 23.93
CA SER A 21 0.93 -7.17 23.76
C SER A 21 2.25 -7.32 22.99
N LEU A 22 2.50 -6.42 22.02
CA LEU A 22 3.78 -6.31 21.29
C LEU A 22 4.91 -5.90 22.23
N GLN A 23 4.69 -4.90 23.09
CA GLN A 23 5.66 -4.44 24.09
C GLN A 23 6.02 -5.54 25.11
N ASN A 24 5.07 -6.44 25.43
CA ASN A 24 5.25 -7.50 26.42
C ASN A 24 5.83 -8.83 25.85
N GLY A 25 6.30 -8.85 24.59
CA GLY A 25 7.05 -9.99 24.04
C GLY A 25 6.28 -11.30 23.84
N LYS A 26 4.93 -11.29 23.85
CA LYS A 26 4.12 -12.50 23.59
C LYS A 26 4.20 -12.90 22.11
N SER A 27 4.17 -14.22 21.84
CA SER A 27 4.13 -14.81 20.48
C SER A 27 3.09 -14.11 19.60
N LEU A 28 3.59 -13.43 18.56
CA LEU A 28 2.78 -12.61 17.67
C LEU A 28 2.07 -13.49 16.66
N LYS A 29 0.75 -13.59 16.76
CA LYS A 29 -0.08 -14.44 15.88
C LYS A 29 -0.36 -13.84 14.49
N SER A 30 -0.09 -12.56 14.25
CA SER A 30 -0.40 -11.91 12.95
C SER A 30 0.84 -11.35 12.26
N SER A 31 0.92 -11.54 10.94
CA SER A 31 2.08 -11.12 10.13
C SER A 31 2.35 -9.61 10.23
N SER A 32 1.30 -8.77 10.24
CA SER A 32 1.46 -7.33 10.38
C SER A 32 2.05 -6.91 11.72
N ALA A 33 1.71 -7.60 12.82
CA ALA A 33 2.27 -7.28 14.14
C ALA A 33 3.75 -7.69 14.22
N GLN A 34 4.12 -8.85 13.64
CA GLN A 34 5.52 -9.27 13.51
C GLN A 34 6.35 -8.30 12.68
N ILE A 35 5.78 -7.77 11.59
CA ILE A 35 6.44 -6.77 10.75
C ILE A 35 6.66 -5.46 11.52
N ILE A 36 5.67 -4.96 12.25
CA ILE A 36 5.81 -3.76 13.09
C ILE A 36 6.89 -3.95 14.15
N ASP A 37 6.87 -5.08 14.87
CA ASP A 37 7.88 -5.40 15.88
C ASP A 37 9.28 -5.42 15.27
N SER A 38 9.43 -6.03 14.09
CA SER A 38 10.70 -6.04 13.35
C SER A 38 11.14 -4.64 12.93
N MET A 39 10.22 -3.80 12.45
CA MET A 39 10.51 -2.40 12.08
C MET A 39 11.01 -1.61 13.29
N ALA A 40 10.33 -1.71 14.43
CA ALA A 40 10.71 -1.02 15.67
C ALA A 40 12.11 -1.45 16.12
N LYS A 41 12.35 -2.76 16.25
CA LYS A 41 13.63 -3.31 16.68
C LYS A 41 14.80 -2.95 15.76
N MET A 42 14.62 -3.00 14.45
CA MET A 42 15.69 -2.71 13.49
C MET A 42 16.03 -1.23 13.36
N THR A 43 15.13 -0.34 13.79
CA THR A 43 15.30 1.11 13.67
C THR A 43 15.56 1.80 15.01
N ASP A 44 15.47 1.07 16.11
CA ASP A 44 15.47 1.62 17.47
C ASP A 44 14.39 2.71 17.67
N LEU A 45 13.26 2.55 16.99
CA LEU A 45 12.10 3.44 17.10
C LEU A 45 10.95 2.73 17.80
N SER A 46 10.04 3.53 18.36
CA SER A 46 8.88 2.98 19.08
C SER A 46 7.96 2.15 18.17
N ILE A 47 7.29 1.16 18.76
CA ILE A 47 6.26 0.35 18.10
C ILE A 47 5.12 1.26 17.62
N GLU A 48 4.80 2.31 18.36
CA GLU A 48 3.81 3.33 18.02
C GLU A 48 4.19 4.06 16.73
N THR A 49 5.44 4.52 16.61
CA THR A 49 5.96 5.17 15.39
C THR A 49 5.91 4.21 14.19
N ALA A 50 6.39 2.97 14.37
CA ALA A 50 6.36 1.95 13.32
C ALA A 50 4.94 1.62 12.86
N THR A 51 4.00 1.49 13.81
CA THR A 51 2.58 1.25 13.54
C THR A 51 1.98 2.40 12.74
N ARG A 52 2.26 3.65 13.14
CA ARG A 52 1.75 4.85 12.46
C ARG A 52 2.26 4.93 11.03
N VAL A 53 3.55 4.65 10.78
CA VAL A 53 4.10 4.60 9.42
C VAL A 53 3.44 3.49 8.58
N MET A 54 3.20 2.32 9.15
CA MET A 54 2.53 1.22 8.43
C MET A 54 1.07 1.56 8.08
N ASP A 55 0.33 2.15 9.02
CA ASP A 55 -1.05 2.58 8.78
C ASP A 55 -1.11 3.64 7.69
N GLU A 56 -0.23 4.63 7.75
CA GLU A 56 -0.20 5.71 6.75
C GLU A 56 0.28 5.26 5.38
N PHE A 57 1.15 4.25 5.31
CA PHE A 57 1.46 3.57 4.05
C PHE A 57 0.21 2.95 3.41
N TRP A 58 -0.59 2.20 4.18
CA TRP A 58 -1.81 1.59 3.65
C TRP A 58 -2.88 2.61 3.30
N ASP A 59 -2.96 3.70 4.04
CA ASP A 59 -3.82 4.84 3.72
C ASP A 59 -3.41 5.48 2.39
N TYR A 60 -2.11 5.68 2.18
CA TYR A 60 -1.58 6.16 0.89
C TYR A 60 -1.95 5.21 -0.26
N VAL A 61 -1.79 3.90 -0.08
CA VAL A 61 -2.16 2.89 -1.09
C VAL A 61 -3.66 2.92 -1.39
N SER A 62 -4.50 3.17 -0.37
CA SER A 62 -5.96 3.21 -0.52
C SER A 62 -6.47 4.43 -1.30
N ASN A 63 -5.70 5.52 -1.36
CA ASN A 63 -6.09 6.75 -2.06
C ASN A 63 -5.80 6.64 -3.58
N HIS A 64 -6.73 6.03 -4.32
CA HIS A 64 -6.62 5.86 -5.77
C HIS A 64 -6.52 7.18 -6.54
N SER A 65 -7.34 8.17 -6.17
CA SER A 65 -7.52 9.40 -6.96
C SER A 65 -6.27 10.28 -7.00
N GLY A 66 -5.50 10.32 -5.90
CA GLY A 66 -4.30 11.14 -5.78
C GLY A 66 -2.99 10.39 -6.08
N ASN A 67 -2.90 9.12 -5.73
CA ASN A 67 -1.59 8.44 -5.61
C ASN A 67 -1.27 7.49 -6.76
N TRP A 68 -2.26 7.13 -7.57
CA TRP A 68 -2.11 6.17 -8.65
C TRP A 68 -2.01 6.87 -10.00
N ARG A 69 -1.27 6.27 -10.94
CA ARG A 69 -1.22 6.77 -12.31
C ARG A 69 -2.60 6.70 -12.96
N LYS A 70 -3.09 7.82 -13.48
CA LYS A 70 -4.47 7.95 -14.01
C LYS A 70 -4.71 7.12 -15.27
N ASP A 71 -3.68 6.88 -16.08
CA ASP A 71 -3.74 6.20 -17.37
C ASP A 71 -3.69 4.68 -17.26
N THR A 72 -2.85 4.18 -16.35
CA THR A 72 -2.55 2.75 -16.16
C THR A 72 -3.23 2.18 -14.93
N HIS A 73 -3.72 3.04 -14.03
CA HIS A 73 -4.23 2.68 -12.70
C HIS A 73 -3.24 1.78 -11.96
N CYS A 74 -1.98 2.21 -11.96
CA CYS A 74 -0.86 1.54 -11.28
C CYS A 74 -0.24 2.45 -10.22
N LEU A 75 0.12 1.86 -9.08
CA LEU A 75 1.05 2.42 -8.10
C LEU A 75 2.28 1.51 -8.05
N GLN A 76 3.33 1.91 -8.76
CA GLN A 76 4.62 1.22 -8.78
C GLN A 76 5.52 1.79 -7.69
N ILE A 77 5.95 0.94 -6.77
CA ILE A 77 6.81 1.29 -5.64
C ILE A 77 8.16 0.60 -5.85
N PRO A 78 9.24 1.36 -6.12
CA PRO A 78 10.57 0.80 -6.35
C PRO A 78 11.01 -0.10 -5.19
N LYS A 79 11.59 -1.26 -5.53
CA LYS A 79 12.06 -2.28 -4.57
C LYS A 79 10.97 -2.89 -3.67
N PHE A 80 9.69 -2.66 -3.94
CA PHE A 80 8.59 -3.31 -3.22
C PHE A 80 7.61 -4.05 -4.13
N GLY A 81 7.12 -3.41 -5.20
CA GLY A 81 6.24 -4.04 -6.18
C GLY A 81 5.27 -3.04 -6.78
N THR A 82 4.29 -3.55 -7.51
CA THR A 82 3.29 -2.73 -8.21
C THR A 82 1.89 -3.16 -7.83
N PHE A 83 1.11 -2.21 -7.31
CA PHE A 83 -0.34 -2.37 -7.21
C PHE A 83 -1.00 -1.91 -8.51
N ILE A 84 -1.96 -2.69 -9.00
CA ILE A 84 -2.64 -2.45 -10.28
C ILE A 84 -4.14 -2.69 -10.11
N LEU A 85 -4.94 -1.72 -10.52
CA LEU A 85 -6.39 -1.88 -10.55
C LEU A 85 -6.77 -2.62 -11.82
N LYS A 86 -7.47 -3.75 -11.68
CA LYS A 86 -7.87 -4.59 -12.81
C LYS A 86 -9.36 -4.96 -12.74
N PRO A 87 -10.03 -5.16 -13.87
CA PRO A 87 -11.34 -5.79 -13.89
C PRO A 87 -11.26 -7.23 -13.34
N ARG A 88 -12.27 -7.67 -12.58
CA ARG A 88 -12.38 -9.08 -12.13
C ARG A 88 -12.60 -10.05 -13.30
N SER A 89 -13.45 -9.67 -14.27
CA SER A 89 -13.71 -10.43 -15.51
C SER A 89 -12.98 -9.80 -16.69
N LYS A 90 -11.93 -10.45 -17.20
CA LYS A 90 -11.15 -9.98 -18.35
C LYS A 90 -11.74 -10.41 -19.70
N THR A 91 -12.32 -11.60 -19.73
CA THR A 91 -12.69 -12.33 -20.95
C THR A 91 -13.84 -11.68 -21.70
N PHE A 92 -14.83 -11.15 -20.97
CA PHE A 92 -15.97 -10.48 -21.59
C PHE A 92 -15.58 -9.13 -22.19
N ILE A 93 -14.86 -8.30 -21.43
CA ILE A 93 -14.50 -6.94 -21.86
C ILE A 93 -13.52 -6.95 -23.04
N GLN A 94 -12.55 -7.87 -23.07
CA GLN A 94 -11.60 -7.94 -24.18
C GLN A 94 -12.26 -8.20 -25.53
N LYS A 95 -13.36 -8.96 -25.57
CA LYS A 95 -14.09 -9.25 -26.81
C LYS A 95 -14.91 -8.06 -27.34
N GLN A 96 -15.32 -7.15 -26.45
CA GLN A 96 -16.22 -6.05 -26.80
C GLN A 96 -15.53 -4.69 -26.91
N LYS A 97 -14.33 -4.51 -26.33
CA LYS A 97 -13.66 -3.22 -26.34
C LYS A 97 -12.84 -2.96 -27.61
N VAL A 98 -12.76 -1.68 -27.96
CA VAL A 98 -11.78 -1.11 -28.88
C VAL A 98 -10.91 -0.12 -28.08
N GLY A 99 -9.61 -0.42 -27.95
CA GLY A 99 -8.65 0.47 -27.29
C GLY A 99 -8.56 0.38 -25.76
N LYS A 100 -8.19 1.52 -25.13
CA LYS A 100 -7.88 1.62 -23.70
C LYS A 100 -9.14 1.74 -22.84
N MET A 101 -9.12 1.12 -21.66
CA MET A 101 -10.18 1.24 -20.64
C MET A 101 -9.86 2.40 -19.70
N LYS A 102 -10.89 3.03 -19.13
CA LYS A 102 -10.77 4.02 -18.06
C LYS A 102 -11.49 3.55 -16.82
N PHE A 103 -11.03 3.96 -15.64
CA PHE A 103 -11.74 3.76 -14.39
C PHE A 103 -12.45 5.06 -13.98
N PHE A 104 -13.75 4.97 -13.70
CA PHE A 104 -14.60 6.10 -13.33
C PHE A 104 -15.64 5.66 -12.29
N LYS A 105 -15.73 6.39 -11.17
CA LYS A 105 -16.71 6.15 -10.08
C LYS A 105 -16.92 4.66 -9.79
N SER A 106 -15.89 3.98 -9.30
CA SER A 106 -15.85 2.54 -8.97
C SER A 106 -15.94 1.54 -10.12
N GLN A 107 -16.11 1.98 -11.37
CA GLN A 107 -16.35 1.12 -12.53
C GLN A 107 -15.34 1.31 -13.66
N PHE A 108 -15.09 0.25 -14.42
CA PHE A 108 -14.36 0.38 -15.68
C PHE A 108 -15.32 0.71 -16.82
N ILE A 109 -14.95 1.72 -17.60
CA ILE A 109 -15.57 2.09 -18.86
C ILE A 109 -14.62 1.80 -20.01
N TYR A 110 -15.16 1.46 -21.18
CA TYR A 110 -14.39 1.14 -22.37
C TYR A 110 -15.10 1.70 -23.60
N ARG A 111 -14.40 1.84 -24.73
CA ARG A 111 -15.08 2.10 -26.01
C ARG A 111 -15.52 0.79 -26.64
N ASP A 112 -16.78 0.68 -27.03
CA ASP A 112 -17.29 -0.45 -27.80
C ASP A 112 -16.88 -0.38 -29.28
N LYS A 113 -17.35 -1.33 -30.10
CA LYS A 113 -17.04 -1.41 -31.53
C LYS A 113 -17.62 -0.25 -32.33
N GLU A 114 -18.68 0.36 -31.80
CA GLU A 114 -19.37 1.53 -32.33
C GLU A 114 -18.71 2.84 -31.85
N GLY A 115 -17.65 2.76 -31.03
CA GLY A 115 -16.88 3.89 -30.55
C GLY A 115 -17.49 4.66 -29.38
N LYS A 116 -18.59 4.17 -28.78
CA LYS A 116 -19.28 4.77 -27.64
C LYS A 116 -18.65 4.34 -26.31
N TRP A 117 -18.69 5.23 -25.32
CA TRP A 117 -18.23 4.90 -23.96
C TRP A 117 -19.27 4.04 -23.25
N THR A 118 -18.94 2.77 -23.06
CA THR A 118 -19.82 1.77 -22.48
C THR A 118 -19.31 1.33 -21.10
N LYS A 119 -20.25 1.18 -20.17
CA LYS A 119 -19.99 0.68 -18.82
C LYS A 119 -20.03 -0.84 -18.82
N SER A 120 -19.23 -1.46 -17.97
CA SER A 120 -19.34 -2.89 -17.73
C SER A 120 -20.10 -3.14 -16.43
N GLU A 121 -21.42 -3.31 -16.51
CA GLU A 121 -22.29 -3.52 -15.33
C GLU A 121 -21.86 -4.72 -14.48
N ARG A 122 -21.24 -5.73 -15.09
CA ARG A 122 -20.86 -6.98 -14.43
C ARG A 122 -19.44 -6.98 -13.86
N THR A 123 -18.65 -5.95 -14.12
CA THR A 123 -17.20 -6.07 -13.88
C THR A 123 -16.73 -5.21 -12.72
N LYS A 124 -16.91 -5.76 -11.52
CA LYS A 124 -16.27 -5.24 -10.30
C LYS A 124 -14.75 -5.13 -10.52
N ALA A 125 -14.19 -4.00 -10.11
CA ALA A 125 -12.75 -3.82 -10.09
C ALA A 125 -12.12 -4.58 -8.89
N ARG A 126 -10.84 -4.89 -9.01
CA ARG A 126 -10.04 -5.45 -7.91
C ARG A 126 -8.65 -4.85 -7.91
N ILE A 127 -8.09 -4.72 -6.72
CA ILE A 127 -6.69 -4.41 -6.52
C ILE A 127 -5.90 -5.70 -6.73
N ASN A 128 -4.91 -5.67 -7.62
CA ASN A 128 -3.95 -6.73 -7.79
C ASN A 128 -2.56 -6.25 -7.38
N PHE A 129 -1.67 -7.18 -7.06
CA PHE A 129 -0.26 -6.90 -6.81
C PHE A 129 0.62 -7.73 -7.74
N SER A 130 1.79 -7.22 -8.07
CA SER A 130 2.87 -7.99 -8.70
C SER A 130 4.23 -7.52 -8.20
N LEU A 131 5.21 -8.41 -8.22
CA LEU A 131 6.62 -8.14 -7.91
C LEU A 131 7.36 -7.38 -9.03
N SER A 132 6.61 -6.73 -9.92
CA SER A 132 7.14 -5.97 -11.05
C SER A 132 7.73 -4.62 -10.61
N PRO A 133 8.76 -4.10 -11.31
CA PRO A 133 9.36 -4.67 -12.52
C PRO A 133 10.45 -5.72 -12.28
N SER A 134 11.07 -5.81 -11.09
CA SER A 134 12.30 -6.61 -10.93
C SER A 134 12.56 -7.08 -9.48
N ILE A 135 11.56 -7.66 -8.81
CA ILE A 135 11.77 -8.22 -7.47
C ILE A 135 11.82 -9.74 -7.59
N ASN A 136 13.03 -10.28 -7.43
CA ASN A 136 13.25 -11.69 -7.25
C ASN A 136 13.18 -12.00 -5.74
N LEU A 137 12.18 -12.78 -5.32
CA LEU A 137 12.04 -13.16 -3.90
C LEU A 137 13.22 -14.00 -3.41
N GLU A 138 13.81 -14.83 -4.28
CA GLU A 138 14.87 -15.75 -3.89
C GLU A 138 16.16 -15.00 -3.53
N SER A 139 16.43 -13.89 -4.20
CA SER A 139 17.61 -13.04 -3.95
C SER A 139 17.37 -11.95 -2.88
N LEU A 140 16.25 -11.99 -2.14
CA LEU A 140 16.03 -11.03 -1.06
C LEU A 140 17.00 -11.30 0.11
N PRO A 141 17.55 -10.23 0.71
CA PRO A 141 18.37 -10.38 1.91
C PRO A 141 17.54 -10.95 3.06
N SER A 142 18.21 -11.69 3.95
CA SER A 142 17.65 -12.10 5.23
C SER A 142 17.83 -10.98 6.26
N PRO A 143 16.93 -10.84 7.25
CA PRO A 143 17.17 -10.03 8.44
C PRO A 143 18.52 -10.35 9.11
N PRO A 144 19.25 -9.37 9.68
CA PRO A 144 18.94 -7.94 9.70
C PRO A 144 19.18 -7.26 8.34
N PHE A 145 18.39 -6.23 8.01
CA PHE A 145 18.53 -5.52 6.74
C PHE A 145 19.41 -4.28 6.88
N ASP A 146 20.18 -3.97 5.84
CA ASP A 146 20.97 -2.74 5.79
C ASP A 146 20.07 -1.50 5.78
N PRO A 147 20.45 -0.43 6.51
CA PRO A 147 19.73 0.83 6.48
C PRO A 147 19.76 1.45 5.07
N PRO A 148 18.66 2.06 4.62
CA PRO A 148 18.64 2.71 3.31
C PRO A 148 19.48 3.99 3.31
N SER A 149 20.05 4.34 2.15
CA SER A 149 20.62 5.68 1.96
C SER A 149 19.56 6.77 2.16
N THR A 150 19.92 7.77 2.96
CA THR A 150 19.08 8.93 3.31
C THR A 150 19.57 10.23 2.65
N GLN A 151 20.63 10.19 1.85
CA GLN A 151 21.26 11.36 1.21
C GLN A 151 20.28 12.19 0.36
N TRP A 152 19.26 11.56 -0.23
CA TRP A 152 18.26 12.29 -1.01
C TRP A 152 17.42 13.26 -0.15
N ILE A 153 17.31 12.98 1.15
CA ILE A 153 16.55 13.78 2.12
C ILE A 153 17.30 15.08 2.42
N GLU A 154 18.63 15.01 2.55
CA GLU A 154 19.49 16.19 2.73
C GLU A 154 19.35 17.18 1.58
N ASN A 155 19.10 16.67 0.37
CA ASN A 155 18.89 17.46 -0.84
C ASN A 155 17.42 17.81 -1.10
N TRP A 156 16.50 17.43 -0.20
CA TRP A 156 15.07 17.67 -0.38
C TRP A 156 14.70 19.09 0.05
N THR A 157 14.24 19.89 -0.91
CA THR A 157 13.91 21.31 -0.69
C THR A 157 12.42 21.56 -0.39
N GLY A 158 11.63 20.50 -0.18
CA GLY A 158 10.17 20.60 -0.04
C GLY A 158 9.40 20.82 -1.35
N LYS A 159 10.10 20.94 -2.49
CA LYS A 159 9.49 21.23 -3.81
C LYS A 159 9.71 20.10 -4.81
N GLY A 160 8.75 19.93 -5.74
CA GLY A 160 8.92 19.00 -6.86
C GLY A 160 8.51 17.55 -6.56
N HIS A 161 7.42 17.36 -5.81
CA HIS A 161 6.81 16.06 -5.50
C HIS A 161 6.68 15.12 -6.71
N SER A 162 6.36 15.66 -7.89
CA SER A 162 6.19 14.88 -9.13
C SER A 162 7.48 14.24 -9.65
N ARG A 163 8.65 14.79 -9.28
CA ARG A 163 9.99 14.29 -9.68
C ARG A 163 10.51 13.20 -8.75
N LEU A 164 9.91 13.06 -7.57
CA LEU A 164 10.25 12.00 -6.63
C LEU A 164 9.73 10.64 -7.11
N SER A 165 10.50 9.59 -6.83
CA SER A 165 9.99 8.22 -6.98
C SER A 165 8.80 7.99 -6.05
N SER A 166 7.92 7.05 -6.38
CA SER A 166 6.73 6.77 -5.55
C SER A 166 7.08 6.45 -4.10
N LYS A 167 8.19 5.72 -3.85
CA LYS A 167 8.67 5.45 -2.49
C LYS A 167 8.97 6.74 -1.73
N ARG A 168 9.68 7.68 -2.35
CA ARG A 168 10.02 8.98 -1.73
C ARG A 168 8.77 9.85 -1.53
N ARG A 169 7.85 9.85 -2.49
CA ARG A 169 6.55 10.53 -2.34
C ARG A 169 5.74 10.00 -1.17
N ILE A 170 5.72 8.68 -0.97
CA ILE A 170 5.09 8.06 0.20
C ILE A 170 5.78 8.55 1.47
N SER A 171 7.12 8.54 1.53
CA SER A 171 7.85 9.05 2.71
C SER A 171 7.49 10.50 3.04
N VAL A 172 7.45 11.39 2.04
CA VAL A 172 7.08 12.79 2.27
C VAL A 172 5.62 12.92 2.72
N SER A 173 4.69 12.21 2.07
CA SER A 173 3.28 12.25 2.43
C SER A 173 3.01 11.75 3.86
N ILE A 174 3.72 10.71 4.31
CA ILE A 174 3.59 10.21 5.69
C ILE A 174 4.20 11.22 6.67
N HIS A 175 5.37 11.77 6.36
CA HIS A 175 6.01 12.82 7.17
C HIS A 175 5.07 14.02 7.37
N GLU A 176 4.52 14.57 6.28
CA GLU A 176 3.62 15.73 6.31
C GLU A 176 2.33 15.45 7.11
N LYS A 177 1.81 14.22 7.08
CA LYS A 177 0.57 13.85 7.79
C LYS A 177 0.79 13.50 9.26
N THR A 178 1.99 13.02 9.61
CA THR A 178 2.26 12.46 10.95
C THR A 178 3.19 13.29 11.80
N GLU A 179 3.93 14.22 11.19
CA GLU A 179 5.01 15.01 11.80
C GLU A 179 6.21 14.15 12.27
N ILE A 180 6.23 12.85 11.98
CA ILE A 180 7.40 11.99 12.22
C ILE A 180 8.54 12.46 11.30
N PRO A 181 9.79 12.63 11.78
CA PRO A 181 10.91 13.08 10.96
C PRO A 181 11.05 12.30 9.65
N LEU A 182 11.23 13.01 8.53
CA LEU A 182 11.27 12.39 7.18
C LEU A 182 12.33 11.28 7.06
N LYS A 183 13.47 11.44 7.76
CA LYS A 183 14.51 10.43 7.84
C LYS A 183 14.00 9.13 8.47
N GLU A 184 13.34 9.21 9.62
CA GLU A 184 12.74 8.06 10.31
C GLU A 184 11.66 7.40 9.48
N VAL A 185 10.75 8.20 8.89
CA VAL A 185 9.71 7.68 8.00
C VAL A 185 10.31 6.92 6.82
N HIS A 186 11.36 7.47 6.20
CA HIS A 186 12.00 6.82 5.05
C HIS A 186 12.64 5.48 5.42
N VAL A 187 13.30 5.44 6.58
CA VAL A 187 13.93 4.23 7.11
C VAL A 187 12.87 3.19 7.46
N LEU A 188 11.86 3.54 8.26
CA LEU A 188 10.75 2.65 8.62
C LEU A 188 10.01 2.12 7.39
N LEU A 189 9.76 2.96 6.37
CA LEU A 189 9.12 2.54 5.13
C LEU A 189 9.98 1.54 4.35
N ASN A 190 11.30 1.68 4.37
CA ASN A 190 12.21 0.70 3.76
C ASN A 190 12.14 -0.64 4.49
N PHE A 191 12.18 -0.62 5.82
CA PHE A 191 12.05 -1.81 6.65
C PHE A 191 10.69 -2.48 6.48
N LEU A 192 9.60 -1.70 6.40
CA LEU A 192 8.27 -2.22 6.07
C LEU A 192 8.28 -3.03 4.77
N PHE A 193 8.90 -2.50 3.72
CA PHE A 193 8.96 -3.18 2.42
C PHE A 193 9.80 -4.45 2.48
N GLN A 194 10.99 -4.40 3.09
CA GLN A 194 11.87 -5.55 3.22
C GLN A 194 11.26 -6.64 4.10
N ALA A 195 10.71 -6.29 5.26
CA ALA A 195 10.05 -7.21 6.17
C ALA A 195 8.81 -7.84 5.53
N THR A 196 8.01 -7.06 4.80
CA THR A 196 6.85 -7.59 4.07
C THR A 196 7.27 -8.58 2.99
N LEU A 197 8.29 -8.25 2.19
CA LEU A 197 8.80 -9.12 1.14
C LEU A 197 9.44 -10.39 1.70
N SER A 198 10.19 -10.28 2.80
CA SER A 198 10.75 -11.41 3.54
C SER A 198 9.64 -12.31 4.10
N ALA A 199 8.60 -11.73 4.69
CA ALA A 199 7.44 -12.48 5.13
C ALA A 199 6.72 -13.19 3.98
N ILE A 200 6.59 -12.55 2.80
CA ILE A 200 6.01 -13.17 1.60
C ILE A 200 6.90 -14.31 1.10
N LYS A 201 8.23 -14.18 1.16
CA LYS A 201 9.16 -15.25 0.79
C LYS A 201 8.94 -16.49 1.66
N SER A 202 8.84 -16.30 2.98
CA SER A 202 8.81 -17.39 3.96
C SER A 202 7.42 -17.98 4.21
N ASN A 203 6.34 -17.27 3.89
CA ASN A 203 4.97 -17.70 4.23
C ASN A 203 4.08 -17.77 2.99
N GLU A 204 3.15 -18.74 2.99
CA GLU A 204 2.11 -18.81 1.95
C GLU A 204 1.18 -17.60 1.97
N LYS A 205 0.90 -17.06 3.17
CA LYS A 205 -0.02 -15.94 3.39
C LYS A 205 0.57 -14.94 4.37
N VAL A 206 0.52 -13.66 4.00
CA VAL A 206 0.93 -12.53 4.86
C VAL A 206 -0.27 -11.60 5.02
N ASN A 207 -0.84 -11.58 6.22
CA ASN A 207 -2.07 -10.85 6.51
C ASN A 207 -1.80 -9.48 7.12
N PHE A 208 -2.46 -8.46 6.57
CA PHE A 208 -2.55 -7.11 7.11
C PHE A 208 -4.00 -6.84 7.52
N ALA A 209 -4.24 -6.81 8.83
CA ALA A 209 -5.58 -6.65 9.40
C ALA A 209 -6.31 -5.44 8.81
N LYS A 210 -7.56 -5.64 8.37
CA LYS A 210 -8.42 -4.62 7.73
C LYS A 210 -7.89 -4.02 6.40
N ARG A 211 -6.77 -4.53 5.86
CA ARG A 211 -6.18 -4.08 4.58
C ARG A 211 -6.29 -5.16 3.51
N GLY A 212 -5.75 -6.34 3.79
CA GLY A 212 -5.69 -7.43 2.83
C GLY A 212 -4.62 -8.45 3.15
N THR A 213 -4.52 -9.44 2.26
CA THR A 213 -3.59 -10.56 2.43
C THR A 213 -2.79 -10.75 1.17
N PHE A 214 -1.46 -10.79 1.28
CA PHE A 214 -0.61 -11.30 0.22
C PHE A 214 -0.64 -12.82 0.23
N ILE A 215 -0.78 -13.42 -0.94
CA ILE A 215 -0.86 -14.87 -1.12
C ILE A 215 0.24 -15.27 -2.10
N LYS A 216 1.17 -16.11 -1.64
CA LYS A 216 2.23 -16.71 -2.46
C LYS A 216 1.67 -17.94 -3.17
N GLY A 217 1.79 -17.94 -4.49
CA GLY A 217 1.55 -19.10 -5.37
C GLY A 217 2.50 -18.98 -6.56
N ASN A 218 2.09 -19.40 -7.76
CA ASN A 218 2.89 -19.19 -9.00
C ASN A 218 3.28 -17.71 -9.22
N ARG A 219 2.46 -16.80 -8.68
CA ARG A 219 2.74 -15.36 -8.58
C ARG A 219 2.23 -14.88 -7.23
N VAL A 220 2.86 -13.83 -6.68
CA VAL A 220 2.33 -13.15 -5.50
C VAL A 220 1.11 -12.33 -5.90
N ASN A 221 -0.01 -12.57 -5.24
CA ASN A 221 -1.24 -11.80 -5.39
C ASN A 221 -1.57 -11.06 -4.09
N PHE A 222 -2.36 -9.99 -4.19
CA PHE A 222 -2.92 -9.30 -3.04
C PHE A 222 -4.44 -9.38 -3.09
N LYS A 223 -5.06 -9.85 -2.00
CA LYS A 223 -6.51 -9.87 -1.82
C LYS A 223 -6.89 -8.83 -0.78
N ALA A 224 -7.47 -7.73 -1.23
CA ALA A 224 -7.98 -6.67 -0.36
C ALA A 224 -9.15 -7.16 0.51
N THR A 225 -9.29 -6.65 1.72
CA THR A 225 -10.50 -6.84 2.53
C THR A 225 -11.63 -5.94 2.03
N PRO A 226 -12.92 -6.27 2.30
CA PRO A 226 -14.03 -5.39 1.95
C PRO A 226 -13.89 -3.97 2.54
N SER A 227 -13.39 -3.84 3.77
CA SER A 227 -13.11 -2.53 4.38
C SER A 227 -12.12 -1.70 3.57
N PHE A 228 -11.09 -2.34 3.01
CA PHE A 228 -10.09 -1.69 2.19
C PHE A 228 -10.63 -1.37 0.79
N GLU A 229 -11.40 -2.29 0.19
CA GLU A 229 -12.11 -2.05 -1.08
C GLU A 229 -13.08 -0.87 -0.96
N ARG A 230 -13.79 -0.70 0.16
CA ARG A 230 -14.65 0.46 0.43
C ARG A 230 -13.86 1.75 0.55
N LYS A 231 -12.80 1.76 1.36
CA LYS A 231 -11.91 2.94 1.49
C LYS A 231 -11.29 3.34 0.15
N PHE A 232 -11.00 2.38 -0.71
CA PHE A 232 -10.51 2.60 -2.06
C PHE A 232 -11.59 3.13 -3.03
N GLY A 233 -12.88 2.98 -2.70
CA GLY A 233 -14.00 3.34 -3.57
C GLY A 233 -14.32 2.29 -4.64
N LEU A 234 -14.06 1.01 -4.37
CA LEU A 234 -14.44 -0.12 -5.25
C LEU A 234 -15.83 -0.67 -4.95
N ILE A 235 -16.28 -0.52 -3.71
CA ILE A 235 -17.58 -0.94 -3.21
C ILE A 235 -18.13 0.15 -2.30
N GLU A 236 -19.46 0.21 -2.17
CA GLU A 236 -20.16 1.14 -1.27
C GLU A 236 -20.04 0.73 0.21
#